data_AF-X1CK77-F1
#
_entry.id   AF-X1CK77-F1
#
_cell.length_a   1.000
_cell.length_b   1.000
_cell.length_c   1.000
_cell.angle_alpha   90.00
_cell.angle_beta   90.00
_cell.angle_gamma   90.00
#
_symmetry.space_group_name_H-M   'P 1'
#
loop_
_entity.id
_entity.type
_entity.pdbx_description
1 polymer ?
#
loop_
_entity_poly.entity_id
_entity_poly.type
_entity_poly.pdbx_seq_one_letter_code
_entity_poly.pdbx_strand_id
1 'polypeptide(L)'
;SEDFLKKFNALNPQSKLDQAKINKIQNLIMHCECDNYLLSDIVSSQLDADRLDYLLRDSHFCGVTYGEYDFRWLLHCLIPIEQNGVKRLGITHKGVGVVEQYLMARRLMIRNVYQNGKKYGVEYLLKEFLHYLANDVAHQEEFLKLDTYNALVRFLQNVNDFNQQANKTKNLKPMVNNFLHKNYNLYKE
;
A
#
# COMPACT_ATOMS: atom_id res chain seq x y z
N SER A 1 -9.51 6.62 -17.12
CA SER A 1 -10.11 6.76 -18.45
C SER A 1 -10.89 8.07 -18.49
N GLU A 2 -11.17 8.63 -19.67
CA GLU A 2 -12.01 9.83 -19.79
C GLU A 2 -13.42 9.61 -19.21
N ASP A 3 -13.95 8.39 -19.31
CA ASP A 3 -15.24 8.01 -18.73
C ASP A 3 -15.27 8.14 -17.20
N PHE A 4 -14.19 7.72 -16.52
CA PHE A 4 -14.06 7.89 -15.07
C PHE A 4 -14.13 9.37 -14.67
N LEU A 5 -13.38 10.24 -15.36
CA LEU A 5 -13.35 11.67 -15.02
C LEU A 5 -14.69 12.34 -15.26
N LYS A 6 -15.39 11.99 -16.34
CA LYS A 6 -16.74 12.50 -16.62
C LYS A 6 -17.72 12.10 -15.51
N LYS A 7 -17.73 10.82 -15.12
CA LYS A 7 -18.60 10.31 -14.04
C LYS A 7 -18.28 10.95 -12.70
N PHE A 8 -16.99 11.00 -12.32
CA PHE A 8 -16.56 11.59 -11.06
C PHE A 8 -16.94 13.07 -10.98
N ASN A 9 -16.68 13.84 -12.04
CA ASN A 9 -16.95 15.28 -12.06
C ASN A 9 -18.44 15.62 -12.10
N ALA A 10 -19.28 14.75 -12.65
CA ALA A 10 -20.73 14.89 -12.59
C ALA A 10 -21.25 14.72 -11.16
N LEU A 11 -20.67 13.79 -10.40
CA LEU A 11 -21.03 13.55 -8.99
C LEU A 11 -20.43 14.60 -8.05
N ASN A 12 -19.31 15.22 -8.41
CA ASN A 12 -18.55 16.14 -7.54
C ASN A 12 -18.36 17.53 -8.20
N PRO A 13 -19.43 18.31 -8.41
CA PRO A 13 -19.35 19.57 -9.15
C PRO A 13 -18.47 20.63 -8.46
N GLN A 14 -18.33 20.58 -7.14
CA GLN A 14 -17.48 21.51 -6.37
C GLN A 14 -15.99 21.12 -6.31
N SER A 15 -15.63 19.90 -6.71
CA SER A 15 -14.26 19.37 -6.60
C SER A 15 -13.89 18.56 -7.83
N LYS A 16 -13.95 19.19 -9.00
CA LYS A 16 -13.61 18.54 -10.27
C LYS A 16 -12.16 18.07 -10.29
N LEU A 17 -11.95 16.86 -10.78
CA LEU A 17 -10.66 16.28 -11.13
C LEU A 17 -10.33 16.57 -12.59
N ASP A 18 -9.10 16.99 -12.82
CA ASP A 18 -8.46 17.12 -14.13
C ASP A 18 -7.17 16.27 -14.14
N GLN A 19 -6.54 16.16 -15.30
CA GLN A 19 -5.33 15.36 -15.44
C GLN A 19 -4.17 15.90 -14.58
N ALA A 20 -4.09 17.22 -14.37
CA ALA A 20 -3.05 17.83 -13.55
C ALA A 20 -3.19 17.44 -12.06
N LYS A 21 -4.42 17.43 -11.54
CA LYS A 21 -4.73 16.97 -10.18
C LYS A 21 -4.49 15.47 -10.02
N ILE A 22 -4.84 14.66 -11.03
CA ILE A 22 -4.51 13.23 -11.01
C ILE A 22 -3.00 13.02 -10.91
N ASN A 23 -2.22 13.72 -11.73
CA ASN A 23 -0.76 13.61 -11.68
C ASN A 23 -0.21 14.05 -10.31
N LYS A 24 -0.79 15.10 -9.70
CA LYS A 24 -0.43 15.51 -8.33
C LYS A 24 -0.75 14.44 -7.29
N ILE A 25 -1.93 13.82 -7.36
CA ILE A 25 -2.35 12.73 -6.47
C ILE A 25 -1.42 11.52 -6.66
N GLN A 26 -1.10 11.17 -7.90
CA GLN A 26 -0.16 10.10 -8.21
C GLN A 26 1.21 10.38 -7.58
N ASN A 27 1.75 11.59 -7.74
CA ASN A 27 3.04 11.96 -7.15
C ASN A 27 3.02 11.88 -5.62
N LEU A 28 1.91 12.29 -4.98
CA LEU A 28 1.72 12.16 -3.53
C LEU A 28 1.74 10.69 -3.07
N ILE A 29 0.99 9.81 -3.75
CA ILE A 29 0.88 8.39 -3.40
C ILE A 29 2.21 7.65 -3.67
N MET A 30 2.89 8.00 -4.76
CA MET A 30 4.13 7.34 -5.18
C MET A 30 5.39 7.89 -4.49
N HIS A 31 5.24 8.78 -3.51
CA HIS A 31 6.33 9.44 -2.79
C HIS A 31 7.33 10.17 -3.73
N CYS A 32 6.81 10.73 -4.83
CA CYS A 32 7.59 11.55 -5.75
C CYS A 32 7.63 13.02 -5.29
N GLU A 33 8.47 13.84 -5.93
CA GLU A 33 8.55 15.27 -5.63
C GLU A 33 7.17 15.94 -5.75
N CYS A 34 6.86 16.73 -4.72
CA CYS A 34 5.60 17.43 -4.56
C CYS A 34 5.87 18.89 -4.15
N ASP A 35 5.21 19.83 -4.82
CA ASP A 35 5.33 21.26 -4.52
C ASP A 35 4.72 21.61 -3.14
N ASN A 36 3.79 20.78 -2.64
CA ASN A 36 3.11 20.98 -1.38
C ASN A 36 3.55 19.95 -0.33
N TYR A 37 4.64 20.29 0.34
CA TYR A 37 5.25 19.43 1.35
C TYR A 37 4.37 19.18 2.56
N LEU A 38 3.53 20.14 2.97
CA LEU A 38 2.56 19.94 4.05
C LEU A 38 1.55 18.83 3.69
N LEU A 39 1.00 18.84 2.48
CA LEU A 39 0.11 17.77 2.02
C LEU A 39 0.85 16.44 1.88
N SER A 40 2.09 16.47 1.38
CA SER A 40 2.94 15.29 1.31
C SER A 40 3.16 14.67 2.69
N ASP A 41 3.45 15.48 3.71
CA ASP A 41 3.68 15.00 5.08
C ASP A 41 2.43 14.35 5.69
N ILE A 42 1.22 14.84 5.34
CA ILE A 42 -0.05 14.26 5.81
C ILE A 42 -0.26 12.86 5.22
N VAL A 43 0.09 12.66 3.96
CA VAL A 43 -0.09 11.37 3.27
C VAL A 43 1.07 10.41 3.55
N SER A 44 2.29 10.94 3.69
CA SER A 44 3.52 10.16 3.79
C SER A 44 4.59 10.90 4.61
N SER A 45 4.76 10.52 5.87
CA SER A 45 5.79 11.06 6.76
C SER A 45 6.12 10.07 7.87
N GLN A 46 6.52 10.53 9.06
CA GLN A 46 6.58 9.68 10.26
C GLN A 46 5.28 9.67 11.05
N LEU A 47 4.43 10.68 10.86
CA LEU A 47 3.13 10.89 11.50
C LEU A 47 2.05 11.11 10.42
N ASP A 48 2.04 10.24 9.40
CA ASP A 48 1.07 10.29 8.32
C ASP A 48 -0.26 9.65 8.70
N ALA A 49 -1.30 9.99 7.94
CA ALA A 49 -2.64 9.46 8.14
C ALA A 49 -2.70 7.93 8.03
N ASP A 50 -1.88 7.33 7.16
CA ASP A 50 -1.81 5.88 6.96
C ASP A 50 -1.38 5.15 8.24
N ARG A 51 -0.23 5.54 8.83
CA ARG A 51 0.27 4.92 10.07
C ARG A 51 -0.61 5.18 11.26
N LEU A 52 -1.18 6.37 11.33
CA LEU A 52 -2.07 6.71 12.42
C LEU A 52 -3.33 5.82 12.40
N ASP A 53 -3.90 5.57 11.21
CA ASP A 53 -5.06 4.69 11.04
C ASP A 53 -4.71 3.22 11.26
N TYR A 54 -3.72 2.68 10.53
CA TYR A 54 -3.49 1.23 10.55
C TYR A 54 -3.05 0.74 11.92
N LEU A 55 -2.30 1.53 12.71
CA LEU A 55 -1.88 1.09 14.04
C LEU A 55 -3.09 0.87 14.96
N LEU A 56 -4.04 1.80 14.97
CA LEU A 56 -5.25 1.69 15.78
C LEU A 56 -6.17 0.60 15.25
N ARG A 57 -6.35 0.55 13.92
CA ARG A 57 -7.15 -0.46 13.23
C ARG A 57 -6.64 -1.86 13.53
N ASP A 58 -5.36 -2.11 13.29
CA ASP A 58 -4.76 -3.43 13.47
C ASP A 58 -4.76 -3.83 14.94
N SER A 59 -4.51 -2.89 15.86
CA SER A 59 -4.62 -3.15 17.30
C SER A 59 -6.01 -3.66 17.66
N HIS A 60 -7.05 -2.96 17.19
CA HIS A 60 -8.44 -3.33 17.41
C HIS A 60 -8.78 -4.70 16.81
N PHE A 61 -8.47 -4.95 15.53
CA PHE A 61 -8.82 -6.21 14.86
C PHE A 61 -7.99 -7.42 15.32
N CYS A 62 -6.76 -7.19 15.80
CA CYS A 62 -5.95 -8.24 16.43
C CYS A 62 -6.32 -8.46 17.90
N GLY A 63 -7.18 -7.61 18.50
CA GLY A 63 -7.59 -7.70 19.90
C GLY A 63 -6.46 -7.42 20.88
N VAL A 64 -5.56 -6.50 20.54
CA VAL A 64 -4.38 -6.14 21.34
C VAL A 64 -4.43 -4.67 21.69
N THR A 65 -3.90 -4.30 22.85
CA THR A 65 -3.95 -2.91 23.35
C THR A 65 -2.65 -2.14 23.16
N TYR A 66 -1.57 -2.84 22.79
CA TYR A 66 -0.27 -2.20 22.63
C TYR A 66 -0.13 -1.36 21.37
N GLY A 67 -1.11 -1.33 20.46
CA GLY A 67 -1.14 -0.40 19.32
C GLY A 67 -1.93 0.87 19.59
N GLU A 68 -2.52 1.01 20.78
CA GLU A 68 -3.32 2.17 21.15
C GLU A 68 -2.46 3.35 21.62
N TYR A 69 -2.88 4.56 21.27
CA TYR A 69 -2.32 5.84 21.71
C TYR A 69 -3.41 6.91 21.59
N ASP A 70 -3.25 8.06 22.25
CA ASP A 70 -4.26 9.13 22.21
C ASP A 70 -4.28 9.87 20.86
N PHE A 71 -4.94 9.27 19.88
CA PHE A 71 -5.05 9.81 18.53
C PHE A 71 -5.71 11.19 18.50
N ARG A 72 -6.73 11.42 19.33
CA ARG A 72 -7.44 12.71 19.36
C ARG A 72 -6.50 13.82 19.84
N TRP A 73 -5.74 13.57 20.90
CA TRP A 73 -4.76 14.53 21.40
C TRP A 73 -3.59 14.74 20.43
N LEU A 74 -3.14 13.68 19.75
CA LEU A 74 -2.14 13.79 18.69
C LEU A 74 -2.60 14.74 17.60
N LEU A 75 -3.83 14.58 17.09
CA LEU A 75 -4.41 15.47 16.08
C LEU A 75 -4.48 16.91 16.56
N HIS A 76 -4.87 17.16 17.80
CA HIS A 76 -4.89 18.51 18.39
C HIS A 76 -3.50 19.16 18.48
N CYS A 77 -2.44 18.36 18.53
CA CYS A 77 -1.07 18.83 18.61
C CYS A 77 -0.40 19.02 17.24
N LEU A 78 -1.01 18.57 16.14
CA LEU A 78 -0.49 18.75 14.79
C LEU A 78 -0.75 20.16 14.28
N ILE A 79 0.28 20.81 13.75
CA ILE A 79 0.21 22.19 13.22
C ILE A 79 1.07 22.34 11.97
N PRO A 80 0.71 23.24 11.04
CA PRO A 80 1.64 23.65 9.99
C PRO A 80 2.79 24.48 10.61
N ILE A 81 4.02 24.19 10.21
CA ILE A 81 5.22 24.94 10.61
C ILE A 81 5.99 25.38 9.37
N GLU A 82 6.73 26.47 9.47
CA GLU A 82 7.69 26.85 8.43
C GLU A 82 9.08 26.31 8.78
N GLN A 83 9.68 25.57 7.84
CA GLN A 83 11.02 25.02 7.95
C GLN A 83 11.74 25.19 6.61
N ASN A 84 12.91 25.84 6.62
CA ASN A 84 13.73 26.09 5.42
C ASN A 84 12.95 26.78 4.26
N GLY A 85 12.05 27.71 4.59
CA GLY A 85 11.23 28.43 3.59
C GLY A 85 10.05 27.64 3.03
N VAL A 86 9.74 26.48 3.63
CA VAL A 86 8.66 25.58 3.17
C VAL A 86 7.72 25.25 4.33
N LYS A 87 6.41 25.15 4.04
CA LYS A 87 5.41 24.69 5.02
C LYS A 87 5.43 23.18 5.16
N ARG A 88 5.58 22.69 6.39
CA ARG A 88 5.68 21.27 6.77
C ARG A 88 4.69 20.95 7.89
N LEU A 89 4.40 19.67 8.09
CA LEU A 89 3.62 19.22 9.25
C LEU A 89 4.54 19.13 10.48
N GLY A 90 4.17 19.80 11.56
CA GLY A 90 4.88 19.81 12.83
C GLY A 90 4.00 19.40 14.01
N ILE A 91 4.63 19.20 15.17
CA ILE A 91 3.97 18.91 16.44
C ILE A 91 4.24 20.05 17.42
N THR A 92 3.24 20.48 18.18
CA THR A 92 3.47 21.41 19.29
C THR A 92 4.26 20.74 20.42
N HIS A 93 4.94 21.54 21.25
CA HIS A 93 5.67 21.03 22.43
C HIS A 93 4.78 20.22 23.38
N LYS A 94 3.49 20.53 23.48
CA LYS A 94 2.53 19.78 24.32
C LYS A 94 2.25 18.38 23.78
N GLY A 95 2.53 18.14 22.50
CA GLY A 95 2.32 16.87 21.81
C GLY A 95 3.46 15.86 21.94
N VAL A 96 4.57 16.20 22.61
CA VAL A 96 5.73 15.29 22.72
C VAL A 96 5.33 13.96 23.36
N GLY A 97 4.60 13.99 24.48
CA GLY A 97 4.21 12.77 25.19
C GLY A 97 3.29 11.84 24.37
N VAL A 98 2.41 12.38 23.52
CA VAL A 98 1.56 11.54 22.67
C VAL A 98 2.30 10.99 21.46
N VAL A 99 3.30 11.71 20.96
CA VAL A 99 4.23 11.18 19.96
C VAL A 99 5.04 10.01 20.54
N GLU A 100 5.49 10.11 21.79
CA GLU A 100 6.17 8.99 22.47
C GLU A 100 5.27 7.76 22.63
N GLN A 101 4.00 7.95 23.00
CA GLN A 101 3.02 6.87 23.04
C GLN A 101 2.84 6.21 21.66
N TYR A 102 2.66 7.02 20.61
CA TYR A 102 2.57 6.53 19.23
C TYR A 102 3.81 5.71 18.82
N LEU A 103 5.02 6.20 19.14
CA LEU A 103 6.25 5.49 18.82
C LEU A 103 6.36 4.15 19.57
N MET A 104 5.96 4.12 20.84
CA MET A 104 5.89 2.88 21.62
C MET A 104 4.87 1.91 21.02
N ALA A 105 3.69 2.41 20.66
CA ALA A 105 2.63 1.62 20.07
C ALA A 105 3.09 0.96 18.76
N ARG A 106 3.69 1.77 17.88
CA ARG A 106 4.29 1.29 16.63
C ARG A 106 5.36 0.23 16.87
N ARG A 107 6.28 0.46 17.82
CA ARG A 107 7.33 -0.51 18.15
C ARG A 107 6.75 -1.84 18.62
N LEU A 108 5.73 -1.81 19.47
CA LEU A 108 5.11 -3.03 20.01
C LEU A 108 4.29 -3.76 18.94
N MET A 109 3.56 -3.05 18.08
CA MET A 109 2.86 -3.62 16.93
C MET A 109 3.83 -4.32 15.95
N ILE A 110 4.95 -3.67 15.63
CA ILE A 110 6.02 -4.26 14.80
C ILE A 110 6.50 -5.57 15.42
N ARG A 111 6.89 -5.54 16.70
CA ARG A 111 7.49 -6.70 17.35
C ARG A 111 6.50 -7.87 17.51
N ASN A 112 5.28 -7.58 17.97
CA ASN A 112 4.37 -8.62 18.45
C ASN A 112 3.42 -9.14 17.35
N VAL A 113 3.04 -8.30 16.38
CA VAL A 113 2.08 -8.62 15.31
C VAL A 113 2.80 -8.79 13.99
N TYR A 114 3.40 -7.72 13.47
CA TYR A 114 3.90 -7.71 12.09
C TYR A 114 5.10 -8.63 11.89
N GLN A 115 5.97 -8.73 12.90
CA GLN A 115 7.16 -9.58 12.90
C GLN A 115 6.96 -10.89 13.68
N ASN A 116 5.72 -11.33 13.86
CA ASN A 116 5.45 -12.58 14.55
C ASN A 116 5.96 -13.79 13.74
N GLY A 117 6.73 -14.67 14.37
CA GLY A 117 7.29 -15.85 13.71
C GLY A 117 6.24 -16.79 13.10
N LYS A 118 5.05 -16.91 13.72
CA LYS A 118 3.95 -17.72 13.18
C LYS A 118 3.36 -17.10 11.92
N LYS A 119 3.21 -15.76 11.89
CA LYS A 119 2.78 -15.02 10.71
C LYS A 119 3.76 -15.24 9.56
N TYR A 120 5.07 -15.15 9.83
CA TYR A 120 6.08 -15.43 8.80
C TYR A 120 6.05 -16.86 8.30
N GLY A 121 5.84 -17.85 9.19
CA GLY A 121 5.65 -19.24 8.79
C GLY A 121 4.48 -19.42 7.83
N VAL A 122 3.32 -18.82 8.13
CA VAL A 122 2.14 -18.86 7.24
C VAL A 122 2.41 -18.14 5.92
N GLU A 123 3.04 -16.97 5.93
CA GLU A 123 3.39 -16.25 4.71
C GLU A 123 4.32 -17.07 3.80
N TYR A 124 5.30 -17.76 4.40
CA TYR A 124 6.18 -18.67 3.67
C TYR A 124 5.39 -19.82 3.04
N LEU A 125 4.56 -20.50 3.83
CA LEU A 125 3.73 -21.61 3.32
C LEU A 125 2.77 -21.15 2.20
N LEU A 126 2.19 -19.95 2.33
CA LEU A 126 1.33 -19.39 1.29
C LEU A 126 2.10 -19.09 0.00
N LYS A 127 3.32 -18.57 0.11
CA LYS A 127 4.20 -18.34 -1.05
C LYS A 127 4.53 -19.65 -1.77
N GLU A 128 4.93 -20.68 -1.03
CA GLU A 128 5.20 -22.02 -1.58
C GLU A 128 3.95 -22.60 -2.22
N PHE A 129 2.80 -22.54 -1.55
CA PHE A 129 1.52 -23.01 -2.09
C PHE A 129 1.17 -22.32 -3.42
N LEU A 130 1.28 -20.99 -3.49
CA LEU A 130 1.03 -20.24 -4.73
C LEU A 130 2.02 -20.60 -5.84
N HIS A 131 3.28 -20.89 -5.49
CA HIS A 131 4.28 -21.35 -6.44
C HIS A 131 3.92 -22.72 -7.04
N TYR A 132 3.60 -23.70 -6.19
CA TYR A 132 3.17 -25.03 -6.65
C TYR A 132 1.88 -24.95 -7.46
N LEU A 133 0.89 -24.18 -7.00
CA LEU A 133 -0.37 -23.99 -7.70
C LEU A 133 -0.14 -23.39 -9.10
N ALA A 134 0.72 -22.37 -9.22
CA ALA A 134 1.06 -21.78 -10.51
C ALA A 134 1.71 -22.79 -11.47
N ASN A 135 2.56 -23.68 -10.94
CA ASN A 135 3.17 -24.75 -11.73
C ASN A 135 2.13 -25.79 -12.18
N ASP A 136 1.29 -26.29 -11.27
CA ASP A 136 0.32 -27.35 -11.60
C ASP A 136 -0.76 -26.89 -12.58
N VAL A 137 -1.23 -25.64 -12.43
CA VAL A 137 -2.19 -25.01 -13.35
C VAL A 137 -1.67 -24.99 -14.80
N ALA A 138 -0.36 -24.92 -14.99
CA ALA A 138 0.24 -24.92 -16.33
C ALA A 138 0.32 -26.32 -16.97
N HIS A 139 0.21 -27.40 -16.19
CA HIS A 139 0.45 -28.77 -16.65
C HIS A 139 -0.78 -29.67 -16.66
N GLN A 140 -1.86 -29.32 -15.93
CA GLN A 140 -3.07 -30.14 -15.89
C GLN A 140 -4.16 -29.60 -16.82
N GLU A 141 -4.65 -30.46 -17.72
CA GLU A 141 -5.67 -30.12 -18.73
C GLU A 141 -6.98 -29.59 -18.12
N GLU A 142 -7.33 -30.01 -16.91
CA GLU A 142 -8.54 -29.58 -16.22
C GLU A 142 -8.51 -28.08 -15.89
N PHE A 143 -7.36 -27.55 -15.47
CA PHE A 143 -7.19 -26.13 -15.19
C PHE A 143 -7.08 -25.28 -16.46
N LEU A 144 -6.50 -25.82 -17.53
CA LEU A 144 -6.43 -25.14 -18.83
C LEU A 144 -7.83 -24.80 -19.38
N LYS A 145 -8.83 -25.65 -19.11
CA LYS A 145 -10.23 -25.40 -19.52
C LYS A 145 -10.87 -24.22 -18.77
N LEU A 146 -10.34 -23.83 -17.62
CA LEU A 146 -10.86 -22.72 -16.80
C LEU A 146 -10.26 -21.36 -17.19
N ASP A 147 -9.21 -21.36 -18.00
CA ASP A 147 -8.45 -20.18 -18.41
C ASP A 147 -9.33 -19.10 -19.09
N THR A 148 -10.33 -19.53 -19.85
CA THR A 148 -11.23 -18.63 -20.57
C THR A 148 -12.08 -17.78 -19.61
N TYR A 149 -12.40 -18.31 -18.41
CA TYR A 149 -13.39 -17.71 -17.50
C TYR A 149 -12.80 -17.25 -16.16
N ASN A 150 -11.58 -17.65 -15.82
CA ASN A 150 -11.00 -17.38 -14.52
C ASN A 150 -9.72 -16.52 -14.61
N ALA A 151 -9.82 -15.28 -14.13
CA ALA A 151 -8.70 -14.34 -14.12
C ALA A 151 -7.51 -14.80 -13.26
N LEU A 152 -7.77 -15.53 -12.17
CA LEU A 152 -6.74 -16.08 -11.30
C LEU A 152 -5.94 -17.19 -12.01
N VAL A 153 -6.61 -18.08 -12.76
CA VAL A 153 -5.96 -19.13 -13.56
C VAL A 153 -5.01 -18.51 -14.58
N ARG A 154 -5.49 -17.54 -15.38
CA ARG A 154 -4.65 -16.75 -16.30
C ARG A 154 -3.46 -16.10 -15.62
N PHE A 155 -3.71 -15.48 -14.46
CA PHE A 155 -2.65 -14.81 -13.71
C PHE A 155 -1.57 -15.79 -13.26
N LEU A 156 -1.96 -16.94 -12.71
CA LEU A 156 -1.04 -17.98 -12.24
C LEU A 156 -0.23 -18.60 -13.38
N GLN A 157 -0.82 -18.82 -14.56
CA GLN A 157 -0.08 -19.25 -15.75
C GLN A 157 0.98 -18.22 -16.16
N ASN A 158 0.60 -16.95 -16.23
CA ASN A 158 1.52 -15.88 -16.58
C ASN A 158 2.64 -15.76 -15.53
N VAL A 159 2.34 -15.95 -14.24
CA VAL A 159 3.35 -16.00 -13.16
C VAL A 159 4.31 -17.16 -13.37
N ASN A 160 3.83 -18.34 -13.74
CA ASN A 160 4.69 -19.51 -14.00
C ASN A 160 5.66 -19.22 -15.15
N ASP A 161 5.17 -18.70 -16.28
CA ASP A 161 5.98 -18.31 -17.43
C ASP A 161 7.04 -17.26 -17.04
N PHE A 162 6.64 -16.26 -16.24
CA PHE A 162 7.56 -15.26 -15.71
C PHE A 162 8.66 -15.90 -14.86
N ASN A 163 8.31 -16.79 -13.94
CA ASN A 163 9.27 -17.46 -13.05
C ASN A 163 10.30 -18.29 -13.83
N GLN A 164 9.87 -19.00 -14.88
CA GLN A 164 10.77 -19.77 -15.76
C GLN A 164 11.79 -18.88 -16.50
N GLN A 165 11.38 -17.67 -16.90
CA GLN A 165 12.24 -16.69 -17.57
C GLN A 165 13.16 -15.95 -16.59
N ALA A 166 12.63 -15.60 -15.41
CA ALA A 166 13.33 -14.88 -14.36
C ALA A 166 14.58 -15.64 -13.87
N ASN A 167 14.49 -16.97 -13.76
CA ASN A 167 15.61 -17.82 -13.35
C ASN A 167 16.84 -17.73 -14.28
N LYS A 168 16.68 -17.21 -15.51
CA LYS A 168 17.74 -17.11 -16.53
C LYS A 168 18.40 -15.73 -16.59
N THR A 169 17.94 -14.74 -15.83
CA THR A 169 18.32 -13.33 -16.00
C THR A 169 18.81 -12.70 -14.71
N LYS A 170 19.93 -11.94 -14.75
CA LYS A 170 20.48 -11.25 -13.57
C LYS A 170 19.75 -9.93 -13.21
N ASN A 171 19.06 -9.30 -14.16
CA ASN A 171 18.35 -8.03 -13.95
C ASN A 171 16.82 -8.20 -14.08
N LEU A 172 16.15 -8.34 -12.94
CA LEU A 172 14.72 -8.66 -12.88
C LEU A 172 13.79 -7.44 -12.94
N LYS A 173 14.26 -6.24 -12.57
CA LYS A 173 13.42 -5.02 -12.50
C LYS A 173 12.62 -4.72 -13.77
N PRO A 174 13.23 -4.67 -14.97
CA PRO A 174 12.48 -4.37 -16.20
C PRO A 174 11.47 -5.49 -16.54
N MET A 175 11.80 -6.74 -16.23
CA MET A 175 10.90 -7.87 -16.45
C MET A 175 9.67 -7.79 -15.53
N VAL A 176 9.87 -7.47 -14.25
CA VAL A 176 8.78 -7.28 -13.29
C VAL A 176 7.85 -6.17 -13.75
N ASN A 177 8.39 -5.01 -14.14
CA ASN A 177 7.57 -3.89 -14.60
C ASN A 177 6.75 -4.27 -15.84
N ASN A 178 7.36 -4.94 -16.82
CA ASN A 178 6.65 -5.41 -18.01
C ASN A 178 5.56 -6.43 -17.66
N PHE A 179 5.86 -7.36 -16.74
CA PHE A 179 4.89 -8.33 -16.25
C PHE A 179 3.69 -7.64 -15.61
N LEU A 180 3.92 -6.68 -14.71
CA LEU A 180 2.85 -5.93 -14.04
C LEU A 180 1.98 -5.19 -15.05
N HIS A 181 2.59 -4.48 -16.01
CA HIS A 181 1.86 -3.77 -17.05
C HIS A 181 1.00 -4.70 -17.92
N LYS A 182 1.58 -5.81 -18.40
CA LYS A 182 0.87 -6.77 -19.27
C LYS A 182 -0.30 -7.44 -18.57
N ASN A 183 -0.17 -7.71 -17.27
CA ASN A 183 -1.15 -8.46 -16.49
C ASN A 183 -2.11 -7.57 -15.70
N TYR A 184 -2.03 -6.24 -15.84
CA TYR A 184 -2.80 -5.29 -15.02
C TYR A 184 -4.30 -5.61 -14.96
N ASN A 185 -4.90 -5.98 -16.10
CA ASN A 185 -6.33 -6.29 -16.19
C ASN A 185 -6.74 -7.59 -15.47
N LEU A 186 -5.79 -8.44 -15.06
CA LEU A 186 -6.09 -9.73 -14.39
C LEU A 186 -6.22 -9.60 -12.87
N TYR A 187 -5.64 -8.55 -12.29
CA TYR A 187 -5.70 -8.27 -10.84
C TYR A 187 -6.33 -6.91 -10.53
N LYS A 188 -6.79 -6.20 -11.56
CA LYS A 188 -7.61 -5.01 -11.41
C LYS A 188 -9.07 -5.46 -11.25
N GLU A 189 -9.57 -5.41 -10.03
CA GLU A 189 -11.02 -5.40 -9.77
C GLU A 189 -11.64 -4.07 -10.26
#